data_AF-A0A8C4YCM4-F1
#
_entry.id   AF-A0A8C4YCM4-F1
#
_cell.length_a   1.000
_cell.length_b   1.000
_cell.length_c   1.000
_cell.angle_alpha   90.00
_cell.angle_beta   90.00
_cell.angle_gamma   90.00
#
_symmetry.space_group_name_H-M   'P 1'
#
loop_
_entity.id
_entity.type
_entity.pdbx_description
1 polymer ?
#
loop_
_entity_poly.entity_id
_entity_poly.type
_entity_poly.pdbx_seq_one_letter_code
_entity_poly.pdbx_strand_id
1 'polypeptide(L)'
;AVPRTGHNTPVELPSWLQGILLRNGPGMHTVGETQYNHWFDGLALMHSFTFKNGEVYYRSKYLRSDTYNCNIEANRIVVSEFGTMAYPDPCKNLFAKAFCYLSHTIPEFTDNCLINIMKTGEDYYATSETNFIRKINPHTLETLEKVKPSMTHSSPK
;
A
#
# COMPACT_ATOMS: atom_id res chain seq x y z
N ALA A 1 10.56 -12.81 26.39
CA ALA A 1 11.43 -11.66 26.04
C ALA A 1 12.12 -11.16 27.30
N VAL A 2 13.31 -10.55 27.20
CA VAL A 2 14.03 -10.00 28.36
C VAL A 2 13.46 -8.60 28.69
N PRO A 3 13.05 -8.31 29.93
CA PRO A 3 12.61 -6.97 30.32
C PRO A 3 13.82 -6.02 30.35
N ARG A 4 13.80 -4.96 29.52
CA ARG A 4 14.80 -3.89 29.58
C ARG A 4 14.41 -2.89 30.66
N THR A 5 15.22 -2.77 31.71
CA THR A 5 15.09 -1.75 32.76
C THR A 5 15.57 -0.38 32.25
N GLY A 6 14.71 0.29 31.47
CA GLY A 6 14.77 1.75 31.31
C GLY A 6 14.03 2.46 32.45
N HIS A 7 14.20 3.78 32.57
CA HIS A 7 13.43 4.57 33.53
C HIS A 7 11.96 4.64 33.10
N ASN A 8 11.10 3.88 33.77
CA ASN A 8 9.67 3.82 33.50
C ASN A 8 8.91 5.01 34.11
N THR A 9 9.26 6.25 33.74
CA THR A 9 8.25 7.32 33.74
C THR A 9 7.30 7.07 32.58
N PRO A 10 5.98 6.92 32.80
CA PRO A 10 5.02 6.85 31.71
C PRO A 10 5.17 8.10 30.84
N VAL A 11 5.42 7.92 29.53
CA VAL A 11 5.52 9.03 28.60
C VAL A 11 4.10 9.51 28.30
N GLU A 12 3.63 10.47 29.09
CA GLU A 12 2.33 11.11 28.90
C GLU A 12 2.30 11.87 27.57
N LEU A 13 1.24 11.66 26.79
CA LEU A 13 1.11 12.26 25.46
C LEU A 13 0.57 13.69 25.60
N PRO A 14 1.18 14.68 24.91
CA PRO A 14 0.72 16.06 25.02
C PRO A 14 -0.75 16.21 24.63
N SER A 15 -1.55 16.89 25.45
CA SER A 15 -3.00 17.03 25.24
C SER A 15 -3.38 17.70 23.90
N TRP A 16 -2.48 18.50 23.31
CA TRP A 16 -2.66 19.08 21.98
C TRP A 16 -2.46 18.09 20.82
N LEU A 17 -1.88 16.91 21.06
CA LEU A 17 -1.65 15.88 20.04
C LEU A 17 -2.95 15.09 19.80
N GLN A 18 -3.79 15.62 18.90
CA GLN A 18 -5.04 15.01 18.46
C GLN A 18 -5.01 14.85 16.94
N GLY A 19 -5.34 13.67 16.41
CA GLY A 19 -5.35 13.44 14.95
C GLY A 19 -4.90 12.03 14.54
N ILE A 20 -4.50 11.86 13.28
CA ILE A 20 -4.08 10.58 12.71
C ILE A 20 -2.74 10.74 12.00
N LEU A 21 -1.73 9.99 12.44
CA LEU A 21 -0.49 9.78 11.69
C LEU A 21 -0.68 8.58 10.76
N LEU A 22 -0.70 8.84 9.46
CA LEU A 22 -0.68 7.82 8.41
C LEU A 22 0.73 7.58 7.89
N ARG A 23 1.10 6.32 7.72
CA ARG A 23 2.34 5.87 7.07
C ARG A 23 2.05 4.64 6.21
N ASN A 24 2.85 4.42 5.18
CA ASN A 24 2.92 3.16 4.43
C ASN A 24 4.36 2.69 4.31
N GLY A 25 4.50 1.44 3.91
CA GLY A 25 5.77 0.77 3.62
C GLY A 25 5.53 -0.63 3.06
N PRO A 26 6.57 -1.34 2.62
CA PRO A 26 6.46 -2.73 2.20
C PRO A 26 6.26 -3.64 3.42
N GLY A 27 5.15 -4.39 3.46
CA GLY A 27 4.78 -5.23 4.62
C GLY A 27 4.72 -6.74 4.36
N MET A 28 4.81 -7.18 3.10
CA MET A 28 4.84 -8.60 2.74
C MET A 28 5.85 -8.82 1.60
N HIS A 29 6.97 -9.48 1.92
CA HIS A 29 8.07 -9.76 0.99
C HIS A 29 8.00 -11.14 0.31
N THR A 30 7.07 -12.00 0.73
CA THR A 30 6.88 -13.36 0.21
C THR A 30 5.41 -13.60 -0.05
N VAL A 31 5.09 -14.20 -1.21
CA VAL A 31 3.73 -14.61 -1.60
C VAL A 31 3.80 -16.05 -2.10
N GLY A 32 3.10 -16.96 -1.42
CA GLY A 32 3.29 -18.41 -1.61
C GLY A 32 4.75 -18.81 -1.43
N GLU A 33 5.31 -19.49 -2.44
CA GLU A 33 6.73 -19.90 -2.48
C GLU A 33 7.64 -18.84 -3.16
N THR A 34 7.08 -17.74 -3.66
CA THR A 34 7.85 -16.69 -4.36
C THR A 34 8.19 -15.52 -3.44
N GLN A 35 9.41 -15.00 -3.55
CA GLN A 35 9.92 -13.89 -2.74
C GLN A 35 10.35 -12.73 -3.63
N TYR A 36 10.17 -11.50 -3.15
CA TYR A 36 10.69 -10.29 -3.79
C TYR A 36 12.18 -10.08 -3.50
N ASN A 37 12.93 -9.65 -4.52
CA ASN A 37 14.38 -9.47 -4.45
C ASN A 37 14.82 -8.13 -3.84
N HIS A 38 13.95 -7.11 -3.85
CA HIS A 38 14.28 -5.76 -3.40
C HIS A 38 13.31 -5.26 -2.32
N TRP A 39 13.80 -4.41 -1.41
CA TRP A 39 13.02 -3.94 -0.25
C TRP A 39 11.73 -3.23 -0.68
N PHE A 40 11.82 -2.35 -1.70
CA PHE A 40 10.70 -1.57 -2.22
C PHE A 40 9.69 -2.37 -3.07
N ASP A 41 9.88 -3.68 -3.26
CA ASP A 41 8.94 -4.49 -4.03
C ASP A 41 7.85 -5.12 -3.13
N GLY A 42 8.07 -5.18 -1.81
CA GLY A 42 7.12 -5.80 -0.88
C GLY A 42 5.75 -5.13 -0.90
N LEU A 43 4.68 -5.92 -0.80
CA LEU A 43 3.31 -5.41 -0.96
C LEU A 43 2.98 -4.36 0.12
N ALA A 44 2.40 -3.24 -0.31
CA ALA A 44 2.11 -2.07 0.50
C ALA A 44 1.21 -2.37 1.71
N LEU A 45 1.72 -2.08 2.90
CA LEU A 45 1.01 -2.09 4.17
C LEU A 45 0.83 -0.66 4.64
N MET A 46 -0.42 -0.27 4.91
CA MET A 46 -0.74 1.01 5.53
C MET A 46 -0.80 0.86 7.05
N HIS A 47 -0.36 1.91 7.74
CA HIS A 47 -0.33 2.04 9.19
C HIS A 47 -1.00 3.36 9.59
N SER A 48 -1.79 3.30 10.65
CA SER A 48 -2.49 4.45 11.25
C SER A 48 -2.24 4.46 12.74
N PHE A 49 -1.81 5.60 13.27
CA PHE A 49 -1.75 5.89 14.70
C PHE A 49 -2.70 7.05 14.97
N THR A 50 -3.85 6.75 15.58
CA THR A 50 -4.86 7.76 15.94
C THR A 50 -4.61 8.22 17.37
N PHE A 51 -4.23 9.48 17.54
CA PHE A 51 -4.04 10.12 18.83
C PHE A 51 -5.35 10.77 19.27
N LYS A 52 -5.87 10.38 20.43
CA LYS A 52 -7.10 10.96 20.99
C LYS A 52 -7.06 10.95 22.51
N ASN A 53 -7.37 12.07 23.17
CA ASN A 53 -7.53 12.17 24.63
C ASN A 53 -6.35 11.63 25.47
N GLY A 54 -5.11 11.63 24.94
CA GLY A 54 -3.93 11.06 25.60
C GLY A 54 -3.68 9.57 25.31
N GLU A 55 -4.53 8.92 24.51
CA GLU A 55 -4.39 7.54 24.06
C GLU A 55 -3.91 7.44 22.59
N VAL A 56 -3.36 6.28 22.21
CA VAL A 56 -3.01 5.96 20.82
C VAL A 56 -3.69 4.66 20.38
N TYR A 57 -4.44 4.74 19.29
CA TYR A 57 -5.07 3.60 18.65
C TYR A 57 -4.32 3.23 17.37
N TYR A 58 -3.73 2.03 17.32
CA TYR A 58 -3.03 1.51 16.15
C TYR A 58 -3.96 0.68 15.25
N ARG A 59 -3.84 0.88 13.93
CA ARG A 59 -4.45 0.03 12.90
C ARG A 59 -3.44 -0.16 11.77
N SER A 60 -3.38 -1.36 11.20
CA SER A 60 -2.75 -1.58 9.88
C SER A 60 -3.67 -2.37 8.94
N LYS A 61 -3.48 -2.20 7.63
CA LYS A 61 -4.25 -2.88 6.58
C LYS A 61 -3.44 -2.87 5.29
N TYR A 62 -3.33 -4.02 4.63
CA TYR A 62 -2.72 -4.10 3.29
C TYR A 62 -3.53 -3.29 2.29
N LEU A 63 -2.83 -2.56 1.43
CA LEU A 63 -3.41 -1.88 0.28
C LEU A 63 -3.95 -2.94 -0.68
N ARG A 64 -5.26 -2.93 -0.95
CA ARG A 64 -5.92 -3.86 -1.87
C ARG A 64 -5.84 -3.36 -3.31
N SER A 65 -4.61 -3.07 -3.75
CA SER A 65 -4.26 -2.76 -5.13
C SER A 65 -4.46 -3.96 -6.05
N ASP A 66 -4.45 -3.75 -7.37
CA ASP A 66 -4.54 -4.82 -8.35
C ASP A 66 -3.34 -5.77 -8.15
N THR A 67 -2.13 -5.22 -7.99
CA THR A 67 -0.91 -5.94 -7.62
C THR A 67 -1.11 -6.87 -6.43
N TYR A 68 -1.69 -6.37 -5.32
CA TYR A 68 -1.96 -7.17 -4.14
C TYR A 68 -2.97 -8.29 -4.43
N ASN A 69 -4.10 -7.95 -5.06
CA ASN A 69 -5.18 -8.89 -5.29
C ASN A 69 -4.75 -10.02 -6.25
N CYS A 70 -4.10 -9.68 -7.38
CA CYS A 70 -3.58 -10.65 -8.33
C CYS A 70 -2.52 -11.58 -7.72
N ASN A 71 -1.57 -11.04 -6.93
CA ASN A 71 -0.51 -11.86 -6.32
C ASN A 71 -1.09 -12.82 -5.25
N ILE A 72 -2.06 -12.37 -4.46
CA ILE A 72 -2.74 -13.21 -3.45
C ILE A 72 -3.65 -14.27 -4.10
N GLU A 73 -4.42 -13.93 -5.14
CA GLU A 73 -5.26 -14.88 -5.87
C GLU A 73 -4.42 -15.95 -6.59
N ALA A 74 -3.30 -15.56 -7.17
CA ALA A 74 -2.35 -16.50 -7.79
C ALA A 74 -1.56 -17.34 -6.76
N ASN A 75 -1.56 -16.93 -5.48
CA ASN A 75 -0.65 -17.40 -4.42
C ASN A 75 0.83 -17.35 -4.83
N ARG A 76 1.22 -16.34 -5.62
CA ARG A 76 2.59 -16.06 -6.05
C ARG A 76 2.70 -14.67 -6.68
N ILE A 77 3.92 -14.15 -6.81
CA ILE A 77 4.20 -12.91 -7.53
C ILE A 77 3.89 -13.11 -9.02
N VAL A 78 2.90 -12.38 -9.54
CA VAL A 78 2.48 -12.35 -10.96
C VAL A 78 2.54 -10.96 -11.60
N VAL A 79 2.58 -9.90 -10.78
CA VAL A 79 2.87 -8.52 -11.22
C VAL A 79 4.33 -8.18 -10.91
N SER A 80 5.02 -7.54 -11.86
CA SER A 80 6.42 -7.13 -11.70
C SER A 80 6.55 -5.83 -10.90
N GLU A 81 7.55 -5.79 -10.03
CA GLU A 81 7.94 -4.65 -9.19
C GLU A 81 9.34 -4.13 -9.59
N PHE A 82 9.83 -3.09 -8.92
CA PHE A 82 11.07 -2.39 -9.26
C PHE A 82 12.30 -3.31 -9.39
N GLY A 83 12.52 -4.21 -8.42
CA GLY A 83 13.63 -5.17 -8.40
C GLY A 83 13.25 -6.62 -8.71
N THR A 84 11.97 -6.89 -9.02
CA THR A 84 11.45 -8.25 -9.17
C THR A 84 10.58 -8.38 -10.41
N MET A 85 11.15 -8.97 -11.46
CA MET A 85 10.38 -9.39 -12.63
C MET A 85 9.52 -10.61 -12.30
N ALA A 86 8.21 -10.50 -12.50
CA ALA A 86 7.30 -11.63 -12.37
C ALA A 86 7.39 -12.55 -13.60
N TYR A 87 7.48 -13.86 -13.35
CA TYR A 87 7.49 -14.86 -14.42
C TYR A 87 6.06 -15.32 -14.77
N PRO A 88 5.70 -15.39 -16.07
CA PRO A 88 4.38 -15.80 -16.51
C PRO A 88 4.12 -17.28 -16.15
N ASP A 89 2.84 -17.62 -15.93
CA ASP A 89 2.46 -18.96 -15.48
C ASP A 89 2.65 -20.01 -16.60
N PRO A 90 3.45 -21.08 -16.38
CA PRO A 90 3.55 -22.17 -17.34
C PRO A 90 2.27 -23.03 -17.38
N CYS A 91 1.47 -23.05 -16.30
CA CYS A 91 0.39 -24.00 -16.10
C CYS A 91 -1.02 -23.41 -16.28
N LYS A 92 -1.23 -22.11 -16.02
CA LYS A 92 -2.57 -21.44 -16.04
C LYS A 92 -2.80 -20.58 -17.29
N ASN A 93 -2.71 -21.21 -18.45
CA ASN A 93 -2.43 -20.53 -19.72
C ASN A 93 -3.61 -19.84 -20.46
N LEU A 94 -4.85 -19.86 -19.94
CA LEU A 94 -5.98 -19.11 -20.52
C LEU A 94 -6.82 -18.30 -19.51
N PHE A 95 -7.44 -18.89 -18.49
CA PHE A 95 -8.40 -18.14 -17.64
C PHE A 95 -7.75 -17.07 -16.75
N ALA A 96 -6.65 -17.40 -16.07
CA ALA A 96 -5.90 -16.40 -15.28
C ALA A 96 -5.28 -15.33 -16.19
N LYS A 97 -4.81 -15.72 -17.39
CA LYS A 97 -4.44 -14.76 -18.44
C LYS A 97 -5.62 -13.88 -18.83
N ALA A 98 -6.80 -14.43 -19.08
CA ALA A 98 -7.97 -13.67 -19.52
C ALA A 98 -8.37 -12.61 -18.49
N PHE A 99 -8.44 -12.95 -17.19
CA PHE A 99 -8.78 -11.97 -16.16
C PHE A 99 -7.76 -10.82 -16.10
N CYS A 100 -6.45 -11.14 -16.05
CA CYS A 100 -5.39 -10.13 -16.04
C CYS A 100 -5.18 -9.39 -17.38
N TYR A 101 -5.54 -9.96 -18.53
CA TYR A 101 -5.46 -9.28 -19.84
C TYR A 101 -6.69 -8.39 -20.10
N LEU A 102 -7.85 -8.73 -19.55
CA LEU A 102 -9.04 -7.87 -19.60
C LEU A 102 -8.82 -6.58 -18.79
N SER A 103 -8.04 -6.65 -17.70
CA SER A 103 -7.60 -5.47 -16.93
C SER A 103 -6.32 -4.82 -17.48
N HIS A 104 -5.36 -5.59 -18.02
CA HIS A 104 -4.06 -5.08 -18.46
C HIS A 104 -3.70 -5.52 -19.90
N THR A 105 -4.36 -4.91 -20.89
CA THR A 105 -3.99 -5.01 -22.32
C THR A 105 -2.78 -4.14 -22.69
N ILE A 106 -2.22 -3.43 -21.72
CA ILE A 106 -0.96 -2.68 -21.74
C ILE A 106 -0.16 -3.19 -20.51
N PRO A 107 1.18 -3.26 -20.54
CA PRO A 107 1.97 -3.41 -19.33
C PRO A 107 1.78 -2.17 -18.43
N GLU A 108 0.72 -2.18 -17.62
CA GLU A 108 0.49 -1.15 -16.61
C GLU A 108 1.59 -1.24 -15.55
N PHE A 109 2.23 -0.11 -15.26
CA PHE A 109 3.11 0.01 -14.11
C PHE A 109 2.34 -0.34 -12.83
N THR A 110 3.01 -0.99 -11.87
CA THR A 110 2.40 -1.41 -10.61
C THR A 110 1.72 -0.25 -9.86
N ASP A 111 0.60 -0.53 -9.21
CA ASP A 111 -0.02 0.36 -8.20
C ASP A 111 0.21 -0.17 -6.78
N ASN A 112 1.36 -0.81 -6.56
CA ASN A 112 1.90 -1.08 -5.24
C ASN A 112 2.35 0.24 -4.59
N CYS A 113 1.39 0.97 -4.00
CA CYS A 113 1.62 2.29 -3.44
C CYS A 113 2.22 2.24 -2.02
N LEU A 114 3.48 1.82 -1.91
CA LEU A 114 4.19 1.62 -0.63
C LEU A 114 5.04 2.82 -0.15
N ILE A 115 5.28 3.85 -0.97
CA ILE A 115 6.33 4.84 -0.73
C ILE A 115 5.88 5.97 0.21
N ASN A 116 4.73 6.59 -0.07
CA ASN A 116 4.19 7.67 0.77
C ASN A 116 2.66 7.75 0.74
N ILE A 117 2.08 8.59 1.61
CA ILE A 117 0.66 8.98 1.59
C ILE A 117 0.59 10.51 1.46
N MET A 118 -0.23 11.00 0.53
CA MET A 118 -0.50 12.43 0.30
C MET A 118 -1.98 12.77 0.57
N LYS A 119 -2.24 14.00 1.00
CA LYS A 119 -3.60 14.58 0.99
C LYS A 119 -3.74 15.50 -0.24
N THR A 120 -4.92 15.57 -0.83
CA THR A 120 -5.25 16.54 -1.90
C THR A 120 -6.73 16.92 -1.78
N GLY A 121 -6.99 18.20 -1.48
CA GLY A 121 -8.31 18.59 -0.97
C GLY A 121 -8.61 17.84 0.34
N GLU A 122 -9.74 17.14 0.39
CA GLU A 122 -10.11 16.25 1.50
C GLU A 122 -9.75 14.77 1.27
N ASP A 123 -9.30 14.41 0.07
CA ASP A 123 -8.96 13.03 -0.27
C ASP A 123 -7.53 12.67 0.14
N TYR A 124 -7.33 11.40 0.51
CA TYR A 124 -6.04 10.81 0.85
C TYR A 124 -5.66 9.74 -0.17
N TYR A 125 -4.41 9.72 -0.60
CA TYR A 125 -3.89 8.79 -1.60
C TYR A 125 -2.57 8.17 -1.14
N ALA A 126 -2.47 6.85 -1.23
CA ALA A 126 -1.19 6.16 -1.20
C ALA A 126 -0.50 6.30 -2.57
N THR A 127 0.81 6.50 -2.59
CA THR A 127 1.62 6.72 -3.80
C THR A 127 2.81 5.77 -3.92
N SER A 128 3.29 5.61 -5.16
CA SER A 128 4.61 5.08 -5.52
C SER A 128 5.25 6.01 -6.56
N GLU A 129 6.33 5.58 -7.22
CA GLU A 129 6.99 6.31 -8.32
C GLU A 129 6.35 6.06 -9.69
N THR A 130 5.20 5.37 -9.73
CA THR A 130 4.46 5.02 -10.95
C THR A 130 3.34 6.03 -11.25
N ASN A 131 2.74 5.93 -12.44
CA ASN A 131 1.63 6.82 -12.83
C ASN A 131 0.28 6.53 -12.14
N PHE A 132 0.24 5.65 -11.14
CA PHE A 132 -0.98 5.26 -10.44
C PHE A 132 -0.87 5.55 -8.95
N ILE A 133 -1.92 6.14 -8.41
CA ILE A 133 -2.10 6.37 -6.98
C ILE A 133 -3.40 5.70 -6.53
N ARG A 134 -3.44 5.22 -5.29
CA ARG A 134 -4.62 4.55 -4.72
C ARG A 134 -5.26 5.46 -3.69
N LYS A 135 -6.51 5.85 -3.90
CA LYS A 135 -7.27 6.58 -2.89
C LYS A 135 -7.55 5.69 -1.70
N ILE A 136 -7.50 6.25 -0.49
CA ILE A 136 -7.66 5.51 0.77
C ILE A 136 -8.57 6.26 1.74
N ASN A 137 -9.33 5.52 2.53
CA ASN A 137 -10.05 6.08 3.69
C ASN A 137 -9.06 6.22 4.87
N PRO A 138 -8.81 7.44 5.39
CA PRO A 138 -7.82 7.69 6.44
C PRO A 138 -8.20 7.10 7.81
N HIS A 139 -9.47 6.76 8.05
CA HIS A 139 -9.96 6.23 9.34
C HIS A 139 -10.04 4.69 9.36
N THR A 140 -10.38 4.07 8.23
CA THR A 140 -10.58 2.62 8.12
C THR A 140 -9.41 1.88 7.43
N LEU A 141 -8.50 2.63 6.78
CA LEU A 141 -7.47 2.12 5.86
C LEU A 141 -8.05 1.26 4.71
N GLU A 142 -9.25 1.60 4.25
CA GLU A 142 -9.85 0.98 3.07
C GLU A 142 -9.26 1.56 1.80
N THR A 143 -8.85 0.66 0.90
CA THR A 143 -8.42 1.01 -0.47
C THR A 143 -9.66 1.26 -1.32
N LEU A 144 -9.65 2.35 -2.05
CA LEU A 144 -10.72 2.82 -2.92
C LEU A 144 -10.21 2.82 -4.38
N GLU A 145 -10.64 3.81 -5.16
CA GLU A 145 -10.32 3.97 -6.58
C GLU A 145 -8.81 3.99 -6.92
N LYS A 146 -8.46 3.34 -8.03
CA LYS A 146 -7.20 3.50 -8.76
C LYS A 146 -7.29 4.78 -9.57
N VAL A 147 -6.40 5.74 -9.31
CA VAL A 147 -6.40 7.03 -10.00
C VAL A 147 -5.10 7.17 -10.79
N LYS A 148 -5.22 7.63 -12.04
CA LYS A 148 -4.09 8.07 -12.87
C LYS A 148 -4.13 9.61 -12.95
N PRO A 149 -3.29 10.34 -12.18
CA PRO A 149 -3.33 11.79 -12.17
C PRO A 149 -3.03 12.37 -13.56
N SER A 150 -3.94 13.18 -14.10
CA SER A 150 -3.72 13.91 -15.34
C SER A 150 -2.95 15.20 -15.07
N MET A 151 -1.87 15.45 -15.83
CA MET A 151 -1.09 16.71 -15.74
C MET A 151 -1.84 17.93 -16.30
N THR A 152 -3.15 17.82 -16.55
CA THR A 152 -4.02 18.90 -17.02
C THR A 152 -4.28 19.88 -15.88
N HIS A 153 -3.41 20.89 -15.75
CA HIS A 153 -3.49 21.92 -14.73
C HIS A 153 -4.68 22.87 -14.96
N SER A 154 -5.89 22.41 -14.62
CA SER A 154 -7.08 23.25 -14.53
C SER A 154 -7.01 24.10 -13.27
N SER A 155 -6.29 25.22 -13.33
CA SER A 155 -6.37 26.26 -12.30
C SER A 155 -7.84 26.67 -12.12
N PRO A 156 -8.37 26.78 -10.89
CA PRO A 156 -9.64 27.45 -10.66
C PRO A 156 -9.59 28.88 -11.21
N LYS A 157 -10.72 29.34 -11.77
CA LYS A 157 -10.97 30.75 -12.09
C LYS A 157 -11.62 31.45 -10.92
#